data_AF-A0A662D2N1-F1
#
_entry.id   AF-A0A662D2N1-F1
#
_cell.length_a   1.000
_cell.length_b   1.000
_cell.length_c   1.000
_cell.angle_alpha   90.00
_cell.angle_beta   90.00
_cell.angle_gamma   90.00
#
_symmetry.space_group_name_H-M   'P 1'
#
loop_
_entity.id
_entity.type
_entity.pdbx_description
1 polymer ?
#
loop_
_entity_poly.entity_id
_entity_poly.type
_entity_poly.pdbx_seq_one_letter_code
_entity_poly.pdbx_strand_id
1 'polypeptide(L)'
;MRKLIISLGIFIGLVFHLPSLSWAQAPVMREQLVYGLNIFNGKGYGGTFAPQSEDTIYLIADKDNAVSARMTLVYFWPITAKYMAGWQTLNEEVKGTLEILREGKVIKSLKKRDNCLYYPEGYWGETSILYTDEKAREAYEKYKKAVDEYYKAVSDYYKARMEYRKKMDEFLEKTKKLREAGKKLSPKEVEKMIPKEPKPPEAPKFYVTEPRKDYIINLPVGTYKIRIKAEDGTIVQDSEKNLVVFTSRRTGGTGYEIIPGNRWTKRESCDDPAKIIYAAGKNTLYFRPFHQDEYNELYYNKLEDPQNFGREERWRWVH
;
A
#
# COMPACT_ATOMS: atom_id res chain seq x y z
N MET A 1 16.85 11.01 72.28
CA MET A 1 16.30 11.52 71.00
C MET A 1 17.38 11.54 69.91
N ARG A 2 17.91 10.37 69.54
CA ARG A 2 19.04 10.25 68.59
C ARG A 2 18.94 9.00 67.69
N LYS A 3 17.75 8.37 67.65
CA LYS A 3 17.45 7.14 66.89
C LYS A 3 16.30 7.29 65.89
N LEU A 4 15.74 8.50 65.75
CA LEU A 4 14.60 8.79 64.86
C LEU A 4 14.95 9.64 63.64
N ILE A 5 16.23 9.99 63.46
CA ILE A 5 16.69 10.83 62.33
C ILE A 5 17.41 9.99 61.25
N ILE A 6 17.77 8.75 61.55
CA ILE A 6 18.50 7.88 60.60
C ILE A 6 17.54 7.12 59.66
N SER A 7 16.27 6.95 60.04
CA SER A 7 15.26 6.28 59.22
C SER A 7 14.65 7.17 58.11
N LEU A 8 14.84 8.49 58.15
CA LEU A 8 14.33 9.40 57.12
C LEU A 8 15.38 9.68 56.00
N GLY A 9 16.67 9.49 56.29
CA GLY A 9 17.75 9.69 55.30
C GLY A 9 17.89 8.53 54.30
N ILE A 10 17.49 7.31 54.67
CA ILE A 10 17.59 6.13 53.78
C ILE A 10 16.38 6.04 52.83
N PHE A 11 15.23 6.61 53.21
CA PHE A 11 14.06 6.64 52.32
C PHE A 11 14.13 7.74 51.26
N ILE A 12 14.88 8.82 51.50
CA ILE A 12 15.10 9.88 50.51
C ILE A 12 16.24 9.50 49.54
N GLY A 13 17.25 8.74 49.99
CA GLY A 13 18.31 8.22 49.10
C GLY A 13 17.84 7.20 48.06
N LEU A 14 16.75 6.47 48.33
CA LEU A 14 16.19 5.46 47.42
C LEU A 14 15.15 6.02 46.43
N VAL A 15 14.65 7.24 46.65
CA VAL A 15 13.74 7.95 45.73
C VAL A 15 14.51 8.80 44.71
N PHE A 16 15.82 9.00 44.91
CA PHE A 16 16.73 9.59 43.93
C PHE A 16 17.53 8.56 43.12
N HIS A 17 17.15 7.27 43.16
CA HIS A 17 17.34 6.42 41.98
C HIS A 17 16.31 6.86 40.95
N LEU A 18 16.72 7.92 40.24
CA LEU A 18 16.13 8.43 39.01
C LEU A 18 15.43 7.27 38.30
N PRO A 19 14.11 7.34 38.06
CA PRO A 19 13.56 6.54 37.00
C PRO A 19 14.43 6.90 35.80
N SER A 20 15.15 5.92 35.27
CA SER A 20 15.63 5.99 33.90
C SER A 20 14.38 6.30 33.10
N LEU A 21 14.18 7.59 32.83
CA LEU A 21 13.24 8.05 31.85
C LEU A 21 13.60 7.21 30.65
N SER A 22 12.76 6.22 30.36
CA SER A 22 12.79 5.47 29.13
C SER A 22 12.38 6.47 28.05
N TRP A 23 13.28 7.40 27.74
CA TRP A 23 13.31 8.04 26.45
C TRP A 23 13.56 6.86 25.53
N ALA A 24 12.53 6.43 24.82
CA ALA A 24 12.71 5.55 23.68
C ALA A 24 13.82 6.19 22.84
N GLN A 25 15.02 5.61 22.91
CA GLN A 25 16.18 6.18 22.28
C GLN A 25 15.83 6.31 20.79
N ALA A 26 15.84 7.56 20.29
CA ALA A 26 15.46 7.81 18.92
C ALA A 26 16.26 6.86 18.01
N PRO A 27 15.62 6.18 17.05
CA PRO A 27 16.31 5.19 16.23
C PRO A 27 17.55 5.81 15.58
N VAL A 28 18.69 5.12 15.64
CA VAL A 28 19.89 5.59 14.95
C VAL A 28 19.62 5.52 13.45
N MET A 29 19.45 6.69 12.84
CA MET A 29 19.29 6.85 11.40
C MET A 29 20.66 6.87 10.74
N ARG A 30 20.83 6.11 9.67
CA ARG A 30 22.04 6.09 8.86
C ARG A 30 21.69 6.35 7.41
N GLU A 31 22.45 7.21 6.76
CA GLU A 31 22.32 7.41 5.32
C GLU A 31 22.75 6.14 4.58
N GLN A 32 21.90 5.67 3.66
CA GLN A 32 22.12 4.47 2.85
C GLN A 32 21.56 4.65 1.46
N LEU A 33 22.27 4.10 0.46
CA LEU A 33 21.70 3.82 -0.84
C LEU A 33 20.78 2.61 -0.70
N VAL A 34 19.52 2.80 -1.09
CA VAL A 34 18.50 1.76 -1.08
C VAL A 34 17.83 1.67 -2.43
N TYR A 35 17.21 0.51 -2.69
CA TYR A 35 16.38 0.33 -3.86
C TYR A 35 14.90 0.38 -3.48
N GLY A 36 14.17 1.40 -3.95
CA GLY A 36 12.71 1.42 -3.89
C GLY A 36 12.13 0.55 -5.00
N LEU A 37 11.15 -0.28 -4.66
CA LEU A 37 10.64 -1.38 -5.48
C LEU A 37 9.12 -1.24 -5.66
N ASN A 38 8.67 -1.07 -6.89
CA ASN A 38 7.27 -1.20 -7.30
C ASN A 38 7.17 -2.38 -8.26
N ILE A 39 6.89 -3.56 -7.72
CA ILE A 39 7.15 -4.83 -8.41
C ILE A 39 5.89 -5.71 -8.45
N PHE A 40 5.81 -6.55 -9.48
CA PHE A 40 4.68 -7.45 -9.67
C PHE A 40 4.75 -8.62 -8.69
N ASN A 41 3.67 -8.89 -7.98
CA ASN A 41 3.61 -9.91 -6.94
C ASN A 41 2.66 -11.08 -7.22
N GLY A 42 2.31 -11.30 -8.50
CA GLY A 42 1.38 -12.35 -8.91
C GLY A 42 -0.05 -11.84 -9.07
N LYS A 43 -0.45 -10.78 -8.35
CA LYS A 43 -1.80 -10.20 -8.41
C LYS A 43 -1.81 -8.77 -8.93
N GLY A 44 -0.90 -7.95 -8.43
CA GLY A 44 -0.76 -6.55 -8.80
C GLY A 44 0.65 -6.07 -8.54
N TYR A 45 0.78 -4.78 -8.30
CA TYR A 45 2.04 -4.12 -7.98
C TYR A 45 2.03 -3.61 -6.54
N GLY A 46 3.04 -4.04 -5.78
CA GLY A 46 3.28 -3.64 -4.40
C GLY A 46 4.53 -2.75 -4.28
N GLY A 47 4.48 -1.81 -3.34
CA GLY A 47 5.59 -0.93 -3.00
C GLY A 47 6.37 -1.44 -1.79
N THR A 48 7.66 -1.67 -1.94
CA THR A 48 8.59 -2.01 -0.85
C THR A 48 9.97 -1.40 -1.12
N PHE A 49 10.96 -1.71 -0.29
CA PHE A 49 12.35 -1.30 -0.54
C PHE A 49 13.35 -2.34 -0.05
N ALA A 50 14.49 -2.43 -0.73
CA ALA A 50 15.63 -3.23 -0.30
C ALA A 50 16.65 -2.31 0.42
N PRO A 51 16.85 -2.46 1.74
CA PRO A 51 17.90 -1.75 2.47
C PRO A 51 19.29 -2.26 2.08
N GLN A 52 20.33 -1.56 2.52
CA GLN A 52 21.71 -1.97 2.23
C GLN A 52 22.02 -3.38 2.76
N SER A 53 21.41 -3.80 3.87
CA SER A 53 21.59 -5.11 4.50
C SER A 53 21.07 -6.30 3.68
N GLU A 54 20.20 -6.05 2.69
CA GLU A 54 19.66 -7.11 1.84
C GLU A 54 20.39 -7.11 0.49
N ASP A 55 21.18 -8.14 0.23
CA ASP A 55 22.03 -8.20 -0.96
C ASP A 55 21.29 -8.62 -2.24
N THR A 56 20.08 -9.18 -2.11
CA THR A 56 19.35 -9.78 -3.23
C THR A 56 17.95 -9.19 -3.36
N ILE A 57 17.61 -8.79 -4.58
CA ILE A 57 16.25 -8.40 -4.98
C ILE A 57 15.63 -9.56 -5.75
N TYR A 58 14.35 -9.82 -5.52
CA TYR A 58 13.59 -10.89 -6.17
C TYR A 58 12.49 -10.30 -7.03
N LEU A 59 12.36 -10.78 -8.27
CA LEU A 59 11.33 -10.34 -9.24
C LEU A 59 10.64 -11.55 -9.89
N ILE A 60 9.37 -11.40 -10.26
CA ILE A 60 8.69 -12.36 -11.14
C ILE A 60 9.05 -12.07 -12.59
N ALA A 61 9.35 -13.13 -13.34
CA ALA A 61 9.76 -13.10 -14.75
C ALA A 61 8.68 -12.51 -15.67
N ASP A 62 9.13 -11.97 -16.81
CA ASP A 62 8.29 -11.55 -17.94
C ASP A 62 7.21 -10.50 -17.58
N LYS A 63 7.50 -9.70 -16.54
CA LYS A 63 6.71 -8.57 -16.07
C LYS A 63 7.59 -7.34 -15.95
N ASP A 64 7.00 -6.18 -16.23
CA ASP A 64 7.67 -4.89 -16.02
C ASP A 64 7.71 -4.60 -14.53
N ASN A 65 8.88 -4.29 -13.98
CA ASN A 65 9.06 -3.97 -12.57
C ASN A 65 9.77 -2.62 -12.45
N ALA A 66 9.21 -1.68 -11.69
CA ALA A 66 9.79 -0.35 -11.52
C ALA A 66 10.71 -0.32 -10.30
N VAL A 67 12.00 -0.06 -10.54
CA VAL A 67 13.06 -0.07 -9.54
C VAL A 67 13.77 1.29 -9.52
N SER A 68 14.00 1.83 -8.32
CA SER A 68 14.60 3.15 -8.13
C SER A 68 15.75 3.10 -7.14
N ALA A 69 16.90 3.65 -7.50
CA ALA A 69 18.03 3.81 -6.59
C ALA A 69 17.94 5.19 -5.92
N ARG A 70 17.90 5.21 -4.58
CA ARG A 70 17.70 6.43 -3.80
C ARG A 70 18.62 6.47 -2.59
N MET A 71 19.09 7.66 -2.23
CA MET A 71 19.76 7.91 -0.96
C MET A 71 18.70 8.34 0.07
N THR A 72 18.66 7.65 1.21
CA THR A 72 17.71 7.94 2.29
C THR A 72 18.31 7.61 3.66
N LEU A 73 17.62 8.03 4.71
CA LEU A 73 17.93 7.61 6.07
C LEU A 73 17.25 6.27 6.36
N VAL A 74 18.00 5.27 6.80
CA VAL A 74 17.49 3.97 7.21
C VAL A 74 17.69 3.80 8.72
N TYR A 75 16.67 3.31 9.40
CA TYR A 75 16.72 3.04 10.84
C TYR A 75 16.02 1.73 11.17
N PHE A 76 16.47 1.07 12.24
CA PHE A 76 15.84 -0.14 12.74
C PHE A 76 14.63 0.20 13.62
N TRP A 77 13.48 -0.41 13.34
CA TRP A 77 12.26 -0.28 14.14
C TRP A 77 12.07 -1.53 15.03
N PRO A 78 12.28 -1.41 16.36
CA PRO A 78 12.32 -2.58 17.24
C PRO A 78 11.01 -3.36 17.33
N ILE A 79 9.86 -2.70 17.15
CA ILE A 79 8.54 -3.34 17.30
C ILE A 79 8.28 -4.36 16.18
N THR A 80 8.69 -4.04 14.94
CA THR A 80 8.54 -4.94 13.80
C THR A 80 9.82 -5.73 13.52
N ALA A 81 10.92 -5.43 14.22
CA ALA A 81 12.25 -5.95 13.98
C ALA A 81 12.73 -5.77 12.53
N LYS A 82 12.40 -4.63 11.91
CA LYS A 82 12.73 -4.33 10.50
C LYS A 82 13.38 -2.96 10.36
N TYR A 83 14.21 -2.83 9.34
CA TYR A 83 14.66 -1.53 8.85
C TYR A 83 13.53 -0.80 8.13
N MET A 84 13.41 0.48 8.43
CA MET A 84 12.45 1.42 7.86
C MET A 84 13.21 2.53 7.15
N ALA A 85 12.66 3.00 6.04
CA ALA A 85 13.21 4.13 5.29
C ALA A 85 12.55 5.44 5.71
N GLY A 86 13.36 6.46 5.92
CA GLY A 86 13.01 7.83 6.28
C GLY A 86 12.76 8.70 5.06
N TRP A 87 11.90 8.26 4.15
CA TRP A 87 11.59 8.95 2.88
C TRP A 87 11.08 10.39 3.05
N GLN A 88 10.52 10.72 4.21
CA GLN A 88 10.06 12.08 4.52
C GLN A 88 11.20 13.02 4.93
N THR A 89 12.33 12.47 5.38
CA THR A 89 13.47 13.24 5.87
C THR A 89 14.54 13.40 4.79
N LEU A 90 14.91 12.30 4.12
CA LEU A 90 15.87 12.28 3.02
C LEU A 90 15.38 11.33 1.94
N ASN A 91 15.33 11.79 0.70
CA ASN A 91 14.82 10.99 -0.40
C ASN A 91 15.41 11.44 -1.73
N GLU A 92 16.73 11.37 -1.83
CA GLU A 92 17.45 11.87 -2.99
C GLU A 92 17.58 10.80 -4.06
N GLU A 93 17.43 11.21 -5.31
CA GLU A 93 17.53 10.31 -6.44
C GLU A 93 19.00 10.07 -6.81
N VAL A 94 19.41 8.80 -6.87
CA VAL A 94 20.73 8.44 -7.39
C VAL A 94 20.69 8.53 -8.91
N LYS A 95 21.54 9.39 -9.48
CA LYS A 95 21.68 9.56 -10.93
C LYS A 95 22.57 8.47 -11.52
N GLY A 96 22.30 8.11 -12.78
CA GLY A 96 23.10 7.13 -13.51
C GLY A 96 22.25 6.18 -14.35
N THR A 97 22.94 5.19 -14.93
CA THR A 97 22.34 4.12 -15.72
C THR A 97 22.38 2.83 -14.91
N LEU A 98 21.25 2.12 -14.85
CA LEU A 98 21.21 0.80 -14.24
C LEU A 98 21.80 -0.22 -15.21
N GLU A 99 22.95 -0.80 -14.87
CA GLU A 99 23.53 -1.92 -15.60
C GLU A 99 23.01 -3.24 -15.04
N ILE A 100 22.56 -4.14 -15.91
CA ILE A 100 22.21 -5.51 -15.57
C ILE A 100 23.30 -6.41 -16.14
N LEU A 101 23.87 -7.24 -15.28
CA LEU A 101 24.96 -8.14 -15.59
C LEU A 101 24.53 -9.60 -15.48
N ARG A 102 25.06 -10.42 -16.37
CA ARG A 102 25.00 -11.89 -16.29
C ARG A 102 26.40 -12.42 -16.49
N GLU A 103 26.86 -13.28 -15.59
CA GLU A 103 28.22 -13.87 -15.63
C GLU A 103 29.33 -12.81 -15.78
N GLY A 104 29.16 -11.68 -15.08
CA GLY A 104 30.12 -10.55 -15.08
C GLY A 104 30.07 -9.66 -16.32
N LYS A 105 29.26 -9.98 -17.34
CA LYS A 105 29.08 -9.16 -18.55
C LYS A 105 27.82 -8.34 -18.47
N VAL A 106 27.90 -7.06 -18.84
CA VAL A 106 26.72 -6.19 -18.97
C VAL A 106 25.88 -6.68 -20.15
N ILE A 107 24.63 -7.08 -19.87
CA ILE A 107 23.68 -7.54 -20.89
C ILE A 107 22.62 -6.50 -21.24
N LYS A 108 22.34 -5.56 -20.33
CA LYS A 108 21.42 -4.44 -20.54
C LYS A 108 21.90 -3.22 -19.75
N SER A 109 21.60 -2.04 -20.28
CA SER A 109 21.83 -0.76 -19.64
C SER A 109 20.54 0.06 -19.74
N LEU A 110 19.91 0.35 -18.60
CA LEU A 110 18.59 0.93 -18.53
C LEU A 110 18.66 2.39 -18.09
N LYS A 111 17.98 3.24 -18.86
CA LYS A 111 17.64 4.60 -18.46
C LYS A 111 16.29 4.59 -17.73
N LYS A 112 16.06 5.60 -16.90
CA LYS A 112 14.78 5.77 -16.23
C LYS A 112 13.67 6.10 -17.25
N ARG A 113 12.47 5.58 -16.99
CA ARG A 113 11.25 5.78 -17.78
C ARG A 113 10.13 6.27 -16.89
N ASP A 114 9.21 7.05 -17.46
CA ASP A 114 8.02 7.48 -16.72
C ASP A 114 7.20 6.24 -16.38
N ASN A 115 6.67 6.17 -15.17
CA ASN A 115 5.75 5.12 -14.77
C ASN A 115 4.79 5.60 -13.68
N CYS A 116 3.64 4.95 -13.60
CA CYS A 116 2.68 5.12 -12.51
C CYS A 116 1.96 3.81 -12.22
N LEU A 117 1.48 3.67 -10.99
CA LEU A 117 0.52 2.67 -10.59
C LEU A 117 -0.90 3.19 -10.79
N TYR A 118 -1.69 2.43 -11.56
CA TYR A 118 -3.12 2.62 -11.79
C TYR A 118 -3.91 1.61 -10.96
N TYR A 119 -4.88 2.09 -10.19
CA TYR A 119 -5.73 1.30 -9.32
C TYR A 119 -7.19 1.41 -9.80
N PRO A 120 -7.72 0.42 -10.53
CA PRO A 120 -9.04 0.47 -11.14
C PRO A 120 -10.17 0.60 -10.12
N GLU A 121 -9.98 0.05 -8.92
CA GLU A 121 -10.97 0.00 -7.83
C GLU A 121 -10.65 1.01 -6.72
N GLY A 122 -9.77 1.98 -7.01
CA GLY A 122 -9.29 2.97 -6.05
C GLY A 122 -8.09 2.46 -5.25
N TYR A 123 -7.52 3.33 -4.42
CA TYR A 123 -6.23 3.07 -3.75
C TYR A 123 -6.20 1.79 -2.90
N TRP A 124 -7.34 1.42 -2.31
CA TRP A 124 -7.49 0.21 -1.48
C TRP A 124 -7.96 -1.02 -2.27
N GLY A 125 -8.04 -0.91 -3.60
CA GLY A 125 -8.34 -2.04 -4.47
C GLY A 125 -7.27 -3.11 -4.40
N GLU A 126 -7.66 -4.37 -4.60
CA GLU A 126 -6.71 -5.49 -4.52
C GLU A 126 -5.82 -5.62 -5.77
N THR A 127 -6.17 -4.90 -6.84
CA THR A 127 -5.46 -4.94 -8.13
C THR A 127 -4.87 -3.58 -8.45
N SER A 128 -3.63 -3.61 -8.96
CA SER A 128 -2.95 -2.44 -9.49
C SER A 128 -2.20 -2.82 -10.76
N ILE A 129 -2.04 -1.85 -11.65
CA ILE A 129 -1.41 -2.00 -12.96
C ILE A 129 -0.29 -0.99 -13.07
N LEU A 130 0.90 -1.44 -13.44
CA LEU A 130 2.01 -0.57 -13.80
C LEU A 130 1.82 -0.08 -15.24
N TYR A 131 1.65 1.23 -15.42
CA TYR A 131 1.75 1.87 -16.71
C TYR A 131 3.10 2.55 -16.86
N THR A 132 3.61 2.57 -18.08
CA THR A 132 4.90 3.19 -18.43
C THR A 132 4.72 4.22 -19.55
N ASP A 133 5.62 5.20 -19.58
CA ASP A 133 5.73 6.24 -20.59
C ASP A 133 4.41 6.97 -20.87
N GLU A 134 3.95 6.98 -22.11
CA GLU A 134 2.74 7.68 -22.56
C GLU A 134 1.50 7.21 -21.80
N LYS A 135 1.33 5.90 -21.60
CA LYS A 135 0.20 5.35 -20.84
C LYS A 135 0.18 5.85 -19.40
N ALA A 136 1.35 6.05 -18.79
CA ALA A 136 1.43 6.58 -17.42
C ALA A 136 0.97 8.04 -17.36
N ARG A 137 1.42 8.86 -18.32
CA ARG A 137 1.03 10.27 -18.43
C ARG A 137 -0.47 10.42 -18.71
N GLU A 138 -1.00 9.67 -19.67
CA GLU A 138 -2.42 9.69 -20.01
C GLU A 138 -3.32 9.26 -18.85
N ALA A 139 -2.94 8.19 -18.13
CA ALA A 139 -3.71 7.71 -16.99
C ALA A 139 -3.75 8.73 -15.85
N TYR A 140 -2.62 9.40 -15.57
CA TYR A 140 -2.56 10.43 -14.55
C TYR A 140 -3.35 11.69 -14.92
N GLU A 141 -3.25 12.17 -16.16
CA GLU A 141 -4.05 13.30 -16.63
C GLU A 141 -5.55 13.00 -16.60
N LYS A 142 -5.95 11.78 -16.97
CA LYS A 142 -7.33 11.32 -16.83
C LYS A 142 -7.80 11.33 -15.38
N TYR A 143 -6.96 10.88 -14.44
CA TYR A 143 -7.27 10.90 -13.01
C TYR A 143 -7.40 12.33 -12.49
N LYS A 144 -6.44 13.20 -12.79
CA LYS A 144 -6.44 14.61 -12.40
C LYS A 144 -7.71 15.31 -12.87
N LYS A 145 -8.11 15.12 -14.13
CA LYS A 145 -9.36 15.65 -14.67
C LYS A 145 -10.58 15.15 -13.90
N ALA A 146 -10.66 13.86 -13.58
CA ALA A 146 -11.77 13.30 -12.81
C ALA A 146 -11.83 13.88 -11.38
N VAL A 147 -10.68 14.12 -10.75
CA VAL A 147 -10.57 14.76 -9.44
C VAL A 147 -11.01 16.23 -9.50
N ASP A 148 -10.58 16.98 -10.51
CA ASP A 148 -10.96 18.37 -10.71
C ASP A 148 -12.48 18.52 -10.95
N GLU A 149 -13.05 17.64 -11.78
CA GLU A 149 -14.50 17.57 -12.02
C GLU A 149 -15.28 17.25 -10.73
N TYR A 150 -14.77 16.31 -9.92
CA TYR A 150 -15.34 15.98 -8.63
C TYR A 150 -15.33 17.18 -7.68
N TYR A 151 -14.19 17.87 -7.52
CA TYR A 151 -14.10 19.03 -6.62
C TYR A 151 -15.01 20.18 -7.07
N LYS A 152 -15.17 20.37 -8.38
CA LYS A 152 -16.15 21.31 -8.93
C LYS A 152 -17.58 20.92 -8.53
N ALA A 153 -17.95 19.64 -8.71
CA ALA A 153 -19.26 19.13 -8.31
C ALA A 153 -19.50 19.22 -6.79
N VAL A 154 -18.46 19.03 -5.97
CA VAL A 154 -18.51 19.21 -4.51
C VAL A 154 -18.81 20.67 -4.15
N SER A 155 -18.13 21.62 -4.80
CA SER A 155 -18.42 23.05 -4.62
C SER A 155 -19.88 23.37 -4.96
N ASP A 156 -20.38 22.87 -6.09
CA ASP A 156 -21.76 23.12 -6.54
C ASP A 156 -22.79 22.45 -5.61
N TYR A 157 -22.49 21.25 -5.11
CA TYR A 157 -23.29 20.56 -4.10
C TYR A 157 -23.40 21.38 -2.81
N TYR A 158 -22.30 21.95 -2.31
CA TYR A 158 -22.34 22.79 -1.10
C TYR A 158 -23.18 24.06 -1.31
N LYS A 159 -23.11 24.69 -2.48
CA LYS A 159 -24.00 25.82 -2.83
C LYS A 159 -25.47 25.38 -2.83
N ALA A 160 -25.79 24.29 -3.50
CA ALA A 160 -27.14 23.74 -3.54
C ALA A 160 -27.65 23.35 -2.14
N ARG A 161 -26.77 22.87 -1.27
CA ARG A 161 -27.10 22.51 0.12
C ARG A 161 -27.43 23.74 0.97
N MET A 162 -26.73 24.85 0.77
CA MET A 162 -27.08 26.12 1.41
C MET A 162 -28.44 26.63 0.95
N GLU A 163 -28.72 26.59 -0.35
CA GLU A 163 -30.04 26.97 -0.88
C GLU A 163 -31.16 26.04 -0.38
N TYR A 164 -30.90 24.74 -0.32
CA TYR A 164 -31.84 23.76 0.23
C TYR A 164 -32.19 24.07 1.69
N ARG A 165 -31.18 24.38 2.53
CA ARG A 165 -31.41 24.78 3.92
C ARG A 165 -32.31 26.01 4.02
N LYS A 166 -32.03 27.05 3.22
CA LYS A 166 -32.87 28.25 3.17
C LYS A 166 -34.31 27.93 2.78
N LYS A 167 -34.51 27.15 1.71
CA LYS A 167 -35.85 26.73 1.25
C LYS A 167 -36.56 25.87 2.29
N MET A 168 -35.83 25.06 3.04
CA MET A 168 -36.38 24.23 4.12
C MET A 168 -36.86 25.11 5.28
N ASP A 169 -36.07 26.10 5.70
CA ASP A 169 -36.45 27.04 6.74
C ASP A 169 -37.71 27.84 6.35
N GLU A 170 -37.75 28.35 5.10
CA GLU A 170 -38.93 29.03 4.54
C GLU A 170 -40.17 28.11 4.52
N PHE A 171 -40.00 26.84 4.13
CA PHE A 171 -41.06 25.84 4.13
C PHE A 171 -41.59 25.55 5.54
N LEU A 172 -40.69 25.40 6.52
CA LEU A 172 -41.05 25.17 7.93
C LEU A 172 -41.80 26.37 8.52
N GLU A 173 -41.34 27.59 8.25
CA GLU A 173 -42.01 28.82 8.70
C GLU A 173 -43.41 28.96 8.09
N LYS A 174 -43.54 28.75 6.77
CA LYS A 174 -44.83 28.82 6.07
C LYS A 174 -45.81 27.78 6.60
N THR A 175 -45.34 26.57 6.86
CA THR A 175 -46.17 25.48 7.40
C THR A 175 -46.60 25.76 8.83
N LYS A 176 -45.73 26.36 9.67
CA LYS A 176 -46.08 26.82 11.02
C LYS A 176 -47.21 27.86 10.98
N LYS A 177 -47.09 28.90 10.15
CA LYS A 177 -48.13 29.94 9.99
C LYS A 177 -49.47 29.36 9.52
N LEU A 178 -49.46 28.41 8.58
CA LEU A 178 -50.69 27.76 8.10
C LEU A 178 -51.37 26.93 9.18
N ARG A 179 -50.60 26.26 10.05
CA ARG A 179 -51.13 25.50 11.19
C ARG A 179 -51.72 26.43 12.25
N GLU A 180 -51.05 27.53 12.59
CA GLU A 180 -51.56 28.55 13.53
C GLU A 180 -52.87 29.19 13.02
N ALA A 181 -53.01 29.37 11.71
CA ALA A 181 -54.25 29.84 11.06
C ALA A 181 -55.35 28.76 10.94
N GLY A 182 -55.20 27.58 11.57
CA GLY A 182 -56.20 26.51 11.57
C GLY A 182 -56.36 25.74 10.26
N LYS A 183 -55.52 25.97 9.24
CA LYS A 183 -55.57 25.24 7.96
C LYS A 183 -54.87 23.88 8.08
N LYS A 184 -55.61 22.79 7.81
CA LYS A 184 -55.05 21.45 7.65
C LYS A 184 -54.63 21.23 6.20
N LEU A 185 -53.32 21.16 5.94
CA LEU A 185 -52.77 20.73 4.65
C LEU A 185 -52.91 19.21 4.53
N SER A 186 -53.26 18.72 3.34
CA SER A 186 -53.26 17.28 3.06
C SER A 186 -51.81 16.77 2.94
N PRO A 187 -51.54 15.48 3.25
CA PRO A 187 -50.20 14.90 3.12
C PRO A 187 -49.56 15.10 1.74
N LYS A 188 -50.35 15.03 0.67
CA LYS A 188 -49.88 15.22 -0.72
C LYS A 188 -49.45 16.66 -1.03
N GLU A 189 -50.05 17.65 -0.38
CA GLU A 189 -49.66 19.06 -0.56
C GLU A 189 -48.37 19.37 0.19
N VAL A 190 -48.22 18.80 1.39
CA VAL A 190 -46.98 18.90 2.17
C VAL A 190 -45.82 18.28 1.42
N GLU A 191 -45.99 17.07 0.87
CA GLU A 191 -44.95 16.36 0.12
C GLU A 191 -44.47 17.15 -1.11
N LYS A 192 -45.37 17.80 -1.85
CA LYS A 192 -45.01 18.66 -2.99
C LYS A 192 -44.25 19.93 -2.59
N MET A 193 -44.43 20.40 -1.36
CA MET A 193 -43.80 21.61 -0.85
C MET A 193 -42.43 21.36 -0.20
N ILE A 194 -42.13 20.12 0.19
CA ILE A 194 -40.83 19.76 0.76
C ILE A 194 -39.73 20.00 -0.29
N PRO A 195 -38.72 20.85 0.00
CA PRO A 195 -37.58 21.02 -0.89
C PRO A 195 -36.84 19.68 -1.08
N LYS A 196 -36.32 19.44 -2.29
CA LYS A 196 -35.52 18.24 -2.56
C LYS A 196 -34.10 18.44 -2.09
N GLU A 197 -33.60 17.51 -1.28
CA GLU A 197 -32.21 17.52 -0.84
C GLU A 197 -31.28 17.27 -2.03
N PRO A 198 -30.21 18.07 -2.21
CA PRO A 198 -29.23 17.80 -3.24
C PRO A 198 -28.50 16.48 -2.95
N LYS A 199 -28.15 15.74 -4.00
CA LYS A 199 -27.38 14.50 -3.86
C LYS A 199 -25.89 14.81 -3.81
N PRO A 200 -25.12 14.19 -2.89
CA PRO A 200 -23.67 14.35 -2.88
C PRO A 200 -23.07 13.77 -4.18
N PRO A 201 -22.03 14.41 -4.74
CA PRO A 201 -21.33 13.88 -5.91
C PRO A 201 -20.54 12.61 -5.57
N GLU A 202 -20.43 11.71 -6.52
CA GLU A 202 -19.60 10.50 -6.39
C GLU A 202 -18.14 10.83 -6.69
N ALA A 203 -17.23 10.38 -5.82
CA ALA A 203 -15.80 10.48 -6.07
C ALA A 203 -15.35 9.52 -7.19
N PRO A 204 -14.20 9.79 -7.84
CA PRO A 204 -13.62 8.85 -8.80
C PRO A 204 -13.42 7.47 -8.17
N LYS A 205 -13.87 6.42 -8.87
CA LYS A 205 -13.79 5.02 -8.42
C LYS A 205 -12.40 4.39 -8.66
N PHE A 206 -11.50 5.12 -9.31
CA PHE A 206 -10.14 4.70 -9.62
C PHE A 206 -9.14 5.72 -9.08
N TYR A 207 -7.91 5.28 -8.88
CA TYR A 207 -6.81 6.11 -8.37
C TYR A 207 -5.56 5.91 -9.21
N VAL A 208 -4.79 6.97 -9.44
CA VAL A 208 -3.53 6.91 -10.17
C VAL A 208 -2.48 7.66 -9.39
N THR A 209 -1.35 7.00 -9.15
CA THR A 209 -0.18 7.64 -8.53
C THR A 209 0.43 8.66 -9.46
N GLU A 210 1.06 9.69 -8.89
CA GLU A 210 1.82 10.65 -9.67
C GLU A 210 2.95 9.96 -10.45
N PRO A 211 3.13 10.26 -11.75
CA PRO A 211 4.19 9.68 -12.55
C PRO A 211 5.57 9.97 -11.97
N ARG A 212 6.39 8.93 -11.90
CA ARG A 212 7.78 8.99 -11.44
C ARG A 212 8.70 8.33 -12.46
N LYS A 213 10.01 8.58 -12.34
CA LYS A 213 11.03 8.05 -13.25
C LYS A 213 11.85 6.96 -12.57
N ASP A 214 11.65 5.71 -13.02
CA ASP A 214 12.33 4.54 -12.47
C ASP A 214 12.90 3.66 -13.59
N TYR A 215 13.79 2.74 -13.22
CA TYR A 215 14.30 1.72 -14.13
C TYR A 215 13.25 0.61 -14.27
N ILE A 216 12.83 0.33 -15.50
CA ILE A 216 11.87 -0.74 -15.78
C ILE A 216 12.63 -2.02 -16.11
N ILE A 217 12.60 -2.98 -15.19
CA ILE A 217 13.26 -4.27 -15.33
C ILE A 217 12.22 -5.31 -15.77
N ASN A 218 12.48 -5.91 -16.93
CA ASN A 218 11.75 -7.07 -17.42
C ASN A 218 12.78 -8.06 -18.01
N LEU A 219 12.86 -9.22 -17.36
CA LEU A 219 13.87 -10.23 -17.58
C LEU A 219 13.23 -11.62 -17.53
N PRO A 220 13.78 -12.60 -18.27
CA PRO A 220 13.41 -13.99 -18.09
C PRO A 220 13.97 -14.54 -16.77
N VAL A 221 13.52 -15.74 -16.40
CA VAL A 221 14.02 -16.46 -15.22
C VAL A 221 15.56 -16.59 -15.26
N GLY A 222 16.20 -16.27 -14.14
CA GLY A 222 17.65 -16.36 -14.02
C GLY A 222 18.21 -15.58 -12.84
N THR A 223 19.53 -15.71 -12.66
CA THR A 223 20.29 -14.93 -11.67
C THR A 223 21.14 -13.90 -12.39
N TYR A 224 21.06 -12.67 -11.90
CA TYR A 224 21.71 -11.49 -12.45
C TYR A 224 22.38 -10.69 -11.33
N LYS A 225 23.18 -9.70 -11.73
CA LYS A 225 23.60 -8.62 -10.84
C LYS A 225 23.13 -7.30 -11.41
N ILE A 226 22.87 -6.33 -10.55
CA ILE A 226 22.58 -4.96 -10.94
C ILE A 226 23.52 -4.00 -10.24
N ARG A 227 23.80 -2.87 -10.89
CA ARG A 227 24.57 -1.76 -10.31
C ARG A 227 24.24 -0.45 -11.02
N ILE A 228 24.50 0.67 -10.36
CA ILE A 228 24.36 1.99 -10.98
C ILE A 228 25.73 2.46 -11.48
N LYS A 229 25.80 2.77 -12.78
CA LYS A 229 26.94 3.46 -13.38
C LYS A 229 26.65 4.96 -13.46
N ALA A 230 27.50 5.76 -12.83
CA ALA A 230 27.43 7.21 -12.84
C ALA A 230 27.79 7.79 -14.23
N GLU A 231 27.54 9.08 -14.42
CA GLU A 231 27.79 9.78 -15.69
C GLU A 231 29.30 9.85 -16.04
N ASP A 232 30.16 9.88 -15.03
CA ASP A 232 31.63 9.83 -15.18
C ASP A 232 32.17 8.43 -15.49
N GLY A 233 31.29 7.43 -15.56
CA GLY A 233 31.61 6.04 -15.86
C GLY A 233 32.00 5.19 -14.65
N THR A 234 32.06 5.76 -13.44
CA THR A 234 32.32 5.03 -12.20
C THR A 234 31.09 4.24 -11.74
N ILE A 235 31.30 3.22 -10.91
CA ILE A 235 30.20 2.48 -10.26
C ILE A 235 29.86 3.19 -8.95
N VAL A 236 28.58 3.53 -8.77
CA VAL A 236 28.11 4.17 -7.54
C VAL A 236 28.30 3.20 -6.39
N GLN A 237 28.94 3.68 -5.31
CA GLN A 237 29.19 2.91 -4.11
C GLN A 237 27.89 2.33 -3.54
N ASP A 238 27.95 1.10 -3.04
CA ASP A 238 26.83 0.38 -2.40
C ASP A 238 25.61 0.14 -3.33
N SER A 239 25.74 0.42 -4.63
CA SER A 239 24.66 0.19 -5.60
C SER A 239 24.57 -1.25 -6.09
N GLU A 240 25.56 -2.10 -5.84
CA GLU A 240 25.56 -3.46 -6.35
C GLU A 240 24.58 -4.35 -5.57
N LYS A 241 23.72 -5.07 -6.30
CA LYS A 241 22.79 -6.08 -5.74
C LYS A 241 22.75 -7.31 -6.63
N ASN A 242 22.52 -8.47 -6.02
CA ASN A 242 22.07 -9.65 -6.74
C ASN A 242 20.60 -9.48 -7.13
N LEU A 243 20.23 -10.07 -8.26
CA LEU A 243 18.86 -10.04 -8.77
C LEU A 243 18.46 -11.45 -9.17
N VAL A 244 17.47 -12.00 -8.48
CA VAL A 244 16.89 -13.32 -8.77
C VAL A 244 15.54 -13.12 -9.43
N VAL A 245 15.41 -13.59 -10.67
CA VAL A 245 14.17 -13.56 -11.42
C VAL A 245 13.61 -14.97 -11.46
N PHE A 246 12.41 -15.17 -10.92
CA PHE A 246 11.78 -16.47 -10.77
C PHE A 246 10.37 -16.49 -11.39
N THR A 247 9.79 -17.68 -11.48
CA THR A 247 8.43 -17.87 -11.98
C THR A 247 7.68 -18.86 -11.10
N SER A 248 6.36 -18.95 -11.28
CA SER A 248 5.54 -19.96 -10.61
C SER A 248 5.87 -21.36 -11.10
N ARG A 249 5.81 -22.33 -10.20
CA ARG A 249 5.94 -23.75 -10.53
C ARG A 249 4.64 -24.31 -11.10
N ARG A 250 3.51 -23.83 -10.61
CA ARG A 250 2.16 -24.19 -11.07
C ARG A 250 1.33 -22.93 -11.22
N THR A 251 0.50 -22.90 -12.25
CA THR A 251 -0.36 -21.77 -12.58
C THR A 251 -1.81 -22.17 -12.71
N GLY A 252 -2.72 -21.21 -12.52
CA GLY A 252 -4.14 -21.39 -12.78
C GLY A 252 -4.83 -22.33 -11.81
N GLY A 253 -4.30 -22.45 -10.59
CA GLY A 253 -5.00 -23.13 -9.50
C GLY A 253 -6.26 -22.36 -9.10
N THR A 254 -7.23 -23.08 -8.54
CA THR A 254 -8.43 -22.48 -7.94
C THR A 254 -8.41 -22.77 -6.45
N GLY A 255 -8.29 -21.73 -5.64
CA GLY A 255 -8.52 -21.79 -4.20
C GLY A 255 -9.94 -21.33 -3.86
N TYR A 256 -10.36 -21.59 -2.63
CA TYR A 256 -11.67 -21.19 -2.14
C TYR A 256 -11.58 -20.46 -0.81
N GLU A 257 -12.32 -19.36 -0.69
CA GLU A 257 -12.68 -18.82 0.61
C GLU A 257 -14.06 -19.36 1.00
N ILE A 258 -14.13 -19.96 2.17
CA ILE A 258 -15.30 -20.66 2.69
C ILE A 258 -15.95 -19.81 3.76
N ILE A 259 -17.25 -19.56 3.59
CA ILE A 259 -18.06 -18.76 4.51
C ILE A 259 -19.17 -19.65 5.07
N PRO A 260 -19.09 -20.06 6.34
CA PRO A 260 -20.16 -20.83 6.97
C PRO A 260 -21.42 -19.99 7.17
N GLY A 261 -22.59 -20.51 6.78
CA GLY A 261 -23.86 -19.79 6.91
C GLY A 261 -24.26 -19.47 8.36
N ASN A 262 -23.76 -20.24 9.34
CA ASN A 262 -23.96 -19.95 10.77
C ASN A 262 -22.98 -18.92 11.33
N ARG A 263 -21.92 -18.56 10.58
CA ARG A 263 -20.83 -17.67 11.00
C ARG A 263 -20.40 -16.77 9.85
N TRP A 264 -21.34 -15.98 9.32
CA TRP A 264 -21.12 -15.13 8.13
C TRP A 264 -19.91 -14.17 8.22
N THR A 265 -19.45 -13.83 9.43
CA THR A 265 -18.29 -12.97 9.63
C THR A 265 -16.95 -13.72 9.65
N LYS A 266 -16.95 -15.05 9.76
CA LYS A 266 -15.75 -15.87 9.77
C LYS A 266 -15.53 -16.48 8.39
N ARG A 267 -14.41 -16.13 7.76
CA ARG A 267 -13.99 -16.69 6.48
C ARG A 267 -12.81 -17.62 6.70
N GLU A 268 -12.79 -18.75 6.02
CA GLU A 268 -11.73 -19.76 6.12
C GLU A 268 -11.10 -20.00 4.73
N SER A 269 -9.77 -20.06 4.63
CA SER A 269 -9.09 -20.26 3.35
C SER A 269 -8.81 -21.75 3.09
N CYS A 270 -9.18 -22.19 1.89
CA CYS A 270 -8.83 -23.48 1.29
C CYS A 270 -8.03 -23.21 0.00
N ASP A 271 -6.78 -22.80 0.21
CA ASP A 271 -5.79 -22.37 -0.79
C ASP A 271 -4.66 -23.39 -1.01
N ASP A 272 -4.64 -24.49 -0.28
CA ASP A 272 -3.65 -25.56 -0.43
C ASP A 272 -4.38 -26.85 -0.85
N PRO A 273 -3.93 -27.55 -1.90
CA PRO A 273 -4.54 -28.81 -2.35
C PRO A 273 -4.52 -29.93 -1.28
N ALA A 274 -3.68 -29.83 -0.25
CA ALA A 274 -3.67 -30.75 0.88
C ALA A 274 -4.75 -30.44 1.94
N LYS A 275 -5.42 -29.27 1.87
CA LYS A 275 -6.51 -28.93 2.79
C LYS A 275 -7.77 -29.73 2.45
N ILE A 276 -8.41 -30.26 3.48
CA ILE A 276 -9.65 -31.02 3.38
C ILE A 276 -10.77 -30.20 4.01
N ILE A 277 -11.88 -30.04 3.29
CA ILE A 277 -13.08 -29.38 3.80
C ILE A 277 -13.94 -30.42 4.52
N TYR A 278 -13.99 -30.34 5.86
CA TYR A 278 -14.84 -31.20 6.66
C TYR A 278 -16.13 -30.47 7.05
N ALA A 279 -17.28 -31.02 6.66
CA ALA A 279 -18.59 -30.51 7.05
C ALA A 279 -19.31 -31.54 7.95
N ALA A 280 -19.57 -31.18 9.20
CA ALA A 280 -20.27 -32.05 10.16
C ALA A 280 -21.76 -31.69 10.25
N GLY A 281 -22.65 -32.65 9.97
CA GLY A 281 -24.10 -32.45 10.09
C GLY A 281 -24.68 -31.53 8.99
N LYS A 282 -25.81 -30.89 9.28
CA LYS A 282 -26.51 -30.01 8.32
C LYS A 282 -25.95 -28.60 8.37
N ASN A 283 -25.01 -28.28 7.48
CA ASN A 283 -24.45 -26.94 7.31
C ASN A 283 -24.64 -26.43 5.88
N THR A 284 -24.80 -25.11 5.77
CA THR A 284 -24.68 -24.40 4.48
C THR A 284 -23.33 -23.71 4.45
N LEU A 285 -22.53 -24.01 3.42
CA LEU A 285 -21.25 -23.38 3.17
C LEU A 285 -21.33 -22.60 1.87
N TYR A 286 -20.90 -21.35 1.89
CA TYR A 286 -20.74 -20.54 0.68
C TYR A 286 -19.27 -20.53 0.28
N PHE A 287 -19.03 -20.62 -1.03
CA PHE A 287 -17.70 -20.67 -1.60
C PHE A 287 -17.47 -19.45 -2.49
N ARG A 288 -16.39 -18.72 -2.23
CA ARG A 288 -15.88 -17.68 -3.11
C ARG A 288 -14.59 -18.21 -3.75
N PRO A 289 -14.63 -18.69 -5.01
CA PRO A 289 -13.43 -19.15 -5.69
C PRO A 289 -12.50 -17.98 -6.01
N PHE A 290 -11.20 -18.25 -6.00
CA PHE A 290 -10.17 -17.31 -6.45
C PHE A 290 -9.06 -18.06 -7.21
N HIS A 291 -8.39 -17.34 -8.11
CA HIS A 291 -7.23 -17.89 -8.82
C HIS A 291 -5.99 -17.84 -7.94
N GLN A 292 -5.12 -18.84 -8.10
CA GLN A 292 -3.86 -18.89 -7.38
C GLN A 292 -2.75 -19.57 -8.18
N ASP A 293 -1.53 -19.11 -7.95
CA ASP A 293 -0.31 -19.67 -8.51
C ASP A 293 0.63 -20.11 -7.38
N GLU A 294 1.46 -21.12 -7.64
CA GLU A 294 2.39 -21.70 -6.66
C GLU A 294 3.81 -21.17 -6.88
N TYR A 295 4.36 -20.47 -5.89
CA TYR A 295 5.71 -19.91 -5.91
C TYR A 295 6.60 -20.52 -4.82
N ASN A 296 7.91 -20.37 -4.98
CA ASN A 296 8.87 -20.71 -3.94
C ASN A 296 8.66 -19.79 -2.72
N GLU A 297 8.60 -20.34 -1.50
CA GLU A 297 8.29 -19.59 -0.28
C GLU A 297 9.34 -18.51 0.00
N LEU A 298 10.63 -18.84 -0.08
CA LEU A 298 11.71 -17.87 0.12
C LEU A 298 11.62 -16.72 -0.89
N TYR A 299 11.52 -17.05 -2.18
CA TYR A 299 11.56 -16.04 -3.23
C TYR A 299 10.35 -15.12 -3.19
N TYR A 300 9.17 -15.68 -2.95
CA TYR A 300 7.95 -14.88 -2.83
C TYR A 300 7.96 -14.00 -1.58
N ASN A 301 8.39 -14.51 -0.43
CA ASN A 301 8.47 -13.71 0.79
C ASN A 301 9.48 -12.57 0.65
N LYS A 302 10.65 -12.83 0.05
CA LYS A 302 11.68 -11.81 -0.22
C LYS A 302 11.25 -10.81 -1.31
N LEU A 303 10.38 -11.20 -2.23
CA LEU A 303 9.76 -10.30 -3.20
C LEU A 303 8.81 -9.31 -2.49
N GLU A 304 7.87 -9.82 -1.67
CA GLU A 304 6.93 -8.96 -0.94
C GLU A 304 7.63 -8.05 0.08
N ASP A 305 8.62 -8.60 0.78
CA ASP A 305 9.42 -7.88 1.76
C ASP A 305 10.86 -8.43 1.75
N PRO A 306 11.83 -7.67 1.21
CA PRO A 306 13.23 -8.10 1.15
C PRO A 306 13.82 -8.50 2.50
N GLN A 307 13.29 -8.01 3.62
CA GLN A 307 13.80 -8.33 4.96
C GLN A 307 13.14 -9.57 5.58
N ASN A 308 12.18 -10.18 4.88
CA ASN A 308 11.44 -11.33 5.38
C ASN A 308 12.21 -12.63 5.17
N PHE A 309 11.89 -13.63 5.98
CA PHE A 309 12.49 -14.96 5.88
C PHE A 309 11.60 -15.90 5.06
N GLY A 310 12.20 -16.97 4.56
CA GLY A 310 11.47 -18.07 3.96
C GLY A 310 12.36 -19.28 3.76
N ARG A 311 11.78 -20.34 3.23
CA ARG A 311 12.43 -21.64 3.03
C ARG A 311 12.53 -21.95 1.55
N GLU A 312 13.73 -22.25 1.08
CA GLU A 312 13.99 -22.54 -0.33
C GLU A 312 13.36 -23.88 -0.75
N GLU A 313 13.23 -24.82 0.17
CA GLU A 313 12.63 -26.13 -0.06
C GLU A 313 11.08 -26.12 -0.08
N ARG A 314 10.46 -25.00 0.30
CA ARG A 314 9.01 -24.89 0.43
C ARG A 314 8.35 -24.10 -0.71
N TRP A 315 7.08 -24.42 -0.91
CA TRP A 315 6.23 -23.84 -1.93
C TRP A 315 4.96 -23.30 -1.28
N ARG A 316 4.43 -22.23 -1.86
CA ARG A 316 3.31 -21.46 -1.34
C ARG A 316 2.35 -21.12 -2.47
N TRP A 317 1.06 -21.32 -2.25
CA TRP A 317 0.01 -20.79 -3.11
C TRP A 317 -0.30 -19.33 -2.77
N VAL A 318 -0.48 -18.50 -3.79
CA VAL A 318 -0.65 -17.05 -3.71
C VAL A 318 -1.88 -16.64 -4.54
N HIS A 319 -2.73 -15.76 -4.01
CA HIS A 319 -4.01 -15.30 -4.59
C HIS A 319 -4.33 -13.82 -4.33
#